data_AF-A0A7Y1TRI0-F1
#
_entry.id   AF-A0A7Y1TRI0-F1
#
_cell.length_a   1.000
_cell.length_b   1.000
_cell.length_c   1.000
_cell.angle_alpha   90.00
_cell.angle_beta   90.00
_cell.angle_gamma   90.00
#
_symmetry.space_group_name_H-M   'P 1'
#
loop_
_entity.id
_entity.type
_entity.pdbx_description
1 polymer ?
#
loop_
_entity_poly.entity_id
_entity_poly.type
_entity_poly.pdbx_seq_one_letter_code
_entity_poly.pdbx_strand_id
1 'polypeptide(L)' 'GYGDAQQAELKETIEASGADTVVIGTPIDLGTLLELEIPSTRVFYDLEERPGPDLGDVAKLIES' A
#
# COMPACT_ATOMS: atom_id res chain seq x y z
N GLY A 1 -1.35 3.35 14.33
CA GLY A 1 -2.30 3.15 13.21
C GLY A 1 -2.66 4.51 12.63
N TYR A 2 -3.31 4.55 11.47
CA TYR A 2 -3.83 5.79 10.91
C TYR A 2 -4.84 6.41 11.90
N GLY A 3 -4.62 7.67 12.28
CA GLY A 3 -5.62 8.41 13.07
C GLY A 3 -6.81 8.81 12.20
N ASP A 4 -7.92 9.19 12.83
CA ASP A 4 -9.19 9.50 12.14
C ASP A 4 -9.01 10.51 10.99
N ALA A 5 -8.20 11.55 11.19
CA ALA A 5 -7.90 12.55 10.16
C ALA A 5 -7.18 11.95 8.94
N GLN A 6 -6.19 11.06 9.16
CA GLN A 6 -5.46 10.44 8.06
C GLN A 6 -6.34 9.44 7.29
N GLN A 7 -7.27 8.78 7.97
CA GLN A 7 -8.24 7.90 7.33
C GLN A 7 -9.19 8.71 6.44
N ALA A 8 -9.71 9.85 6.93
CA ALA A 8 -10.58 10.72 6.16
C ALA A 8 -9.91 11.30 4.91
N GLU A 9 -8.67 11.82 5.05
CA GLU A 9 -7.92 12.38 3.91
C GLU A 9 -7.62 11.32 2.84
N LEU A 10 -7.25 10.11 3.26
CA LEU A 10 -6.99 9.00 2.34
C LEU A 10 -8.27 8.58 1.61
N LYS A 11 -9.41 8.51 2.32
CA LYS A 11 -10.71 8.23 1.72
C LYS A 11 -11.07 9.25 0.65
N GLU A 12 -11.01 10.54 0.98
CA GLU A 12 -11.32 11.64 0.06
C GLU A 12 -10.43 11.57 -1.20
N THR A 13 -9.14 11.30 -1.01
CA THR A 13 -8.18 11.17 -2.11
C THR A 13 -8.55 10.02 -3.05
N ILE A 14 -8.95 8.87 -2.51
CA ILE A 14 -9.36 7.70 -3.29
C ILE A 14 -10.67 7.99 -4.04
N GLU A 15 -11.64 8.61 -3.38
CA GLU A 15 -12.96 8.91 -3.98
C GLU A 15 -12.87 10.00 -5.06
N ALA A 16 -11.96 10.95 -4.91
CA ALA A 16 -11.68 11.97 -5.93
C ALA A 16 -10.86 11.45 -7.12
N SER A 17 -10.33 10.22 -7.07
CA SER A 17 -9.47 9.67 -8.13
C SER A 17 -10.20 9.39 -9.45
N GLY A 18 -11.54 9.29 -9.43
CA GLY A 18 -12.35 8.91 -10.59
C GLY A 18 -12.23 7.43 -10.97
N ALA A 19 -11.73 6.59 -10.06
CA ALA A 19 -11.62 5.15 -10.29
C ALA A 19 -12.99 4.44 -10.23
N ASP A 20 -13.23 3.51 -11.15
CA ASP A 20 -14.44 2.66 -11.12
C ASP A 20 -14.36 1.56 -10.04
N THR A 21 -13.15 1.18 -9.63
CA THR A 21 -12.90 0.18 -8.59
C THR A 21 -11.55 0.38 -7.91
N VAL A 22 -11.42 -0.09 -6.66
CA VAL A 22 -10.21 -0.02 -5.84
C VAL A 22 -9.67 -1.42 -5.52
N VAL A 23 -8.37 -1.62 -5.72
CA VAL A 23 -7.66 -2.86 -5.35
C VAL A 23 -6.84 -2.62 -4.09
N ILE A 24 -7.19 -3.31 -3.01
CA ILE A 24 -6.50 -3.20 -1.71
C ILE A 24 -5.42 -4.27 -1.65
N GLY A 25 -4.18 -3.86 -1.93
CA GLY A 25 -2.97 -4.71 -1.89
C GLY A 25 -2.14 -4.50 -0.64
N THR A 26 -2.75 -4.19 0.50
CA THR A 26 -2.03 -4.01 1.77
C THR A 26 -2.15 -5.26 2.66
N PRO A 27 -1.12 -5.59 3.48
CA PRO A 27 -1.21 -6.71 4.42
C PRO A 27 -2.38 -6.57 5.41
N ILE A 28 -2.67 -5.34 5.83
CA ILE A 28 -3.86 -5.01 6.62
C ILE A 28 -5.04 -4.68 5.70
N ASP A 29 -6.25 -4.88 6.21
CA ASP A 29 -7.49 -4.56 5.48
C ASP A 29 -7.80 -3.06 5.59
N LEU A 30 -7.29 -2.25 4.66
CA LEU A 30 -7.63 -0.82 4.62
C LEU A 30 -9.08 -0.55 4.20
N GLY A 31 -9.72 -1.48 3.50
CA GLY A 31 -11.12 -1.31 3.08
C GLY A 31 -12.07 -1.23 4.26
N THR A 32 -11.81 -2.04 5.28
CA THR A 32 -12.60 -2.02 6.54
C THR A 32 -12.37 -0.75 7.36
N LEU A 33 -11.22 -0.09 7.21
CA LEU A 33 -10.89 1.15 7.92
C LEU A 33 -11.47 2.40 7.24
N LEU A 34 -11.59 2.40 5.91
CA LEU A 34 -11.88 3.61 5.13
C LEU A 34 -13.35 3.73 4.68
N GLU A 35 -14.20 2.72 4.85
CA GLU A 35 -15.62 2.72 4.42
C GLU A 35 -15.83 3.40 3.04
N LEU A 36 -15.17 2.86 2.01
CA LEU A 36 -15.17 3.43 0.65
C LEU A 36 -16.53 3.26 -0.04
N GLU A 37 -17.00 4.30 -0.75
CA GLU A 37 -18.20 4.20 -1.58
C GLU A 37 -17.95 3.49 -2.92
N ILE A 38 -16.68 3.47 -3.37
CA ILE A 38 -16.26 2.83 -4.61
C ILE A 38 -16.12 1.30 -4.38
N PRO A 39 -16.61 0.44 -5.30
CA PRO A 39 -16.42 -1.00 -5.20
C PRO A 39 -14.95 -1.36 -5.02
N SER A 40 -14.63 -2.10 -3.96
CA SER A 40 -13.26 -2.49 -3.65
C SER A 40 -13.10 -3.99 -3.51
N THR A 41 -11.91 -4.49 -3.87
CA THR A 41 -11.53 -5.88 -3.68
C THR A 41 -10.16 -5.96 -3.01
N ARG A 42 -9.99 -6.92 -2.11
CA ARG A 42 -8.71 -7.16 -1.45
C ARG A 42 -7.95 -8.26 -2.17
N VAL A 43 -6.69 -7.98 -2.46
CA VAL A 43 -5.79 -8.95 -3.07
C VAL A 43 -4.67 -9.28 -2.09
N PHE A 44 -4.29 -10.55 -2.11
CA PHE A 44 -3.16 -11.06 -1.33
C PHE A 44 -2.02 -11.34 -2.29
N TYR A 45 -0.81 -11.08 -1.82
CA TYR A 45 0.41 -11.45 -2.52
C TYR A 45 1.32 -12.15 -1.52
N ASP A 46 2.05 -13.13 -2.03
CA ASP A 46 3.16 -13.72 -1.31
C ASP A 46 4.41 -12.89 -1.61
N LEU A 47 5.18 -12.59 -0.56
CA LEU A 47 6.49 -11.97 -0.73
C LEU A 47 7.44 -13.01 -1.32
N GLU A 48 7.81 -12.86 -2.58
CA GLU A 48 8.92 -13.59 -3.17
C GLU A 48 10.20 -12.77 -3.02
N GLU A 49 11.09 -13.19 -2.11
CA GLU A 49 12.42 -12.63 -2.04
C GLU A 49 13.18 -12.94 -3.32
N ARG A 50 13.49 -11.89 -4.10
CA ARG A 50 14.40 -12.01 -5.24
C ARG A 50 15.83 -12.00 -4.72
N PRO A 51 16.69 -12.92 -5.20
CA PRO A 51 18.12 -12.83 -4.92
C PRO A 51 18.67 -11.54 -5.55
N GLY A 52 19.36 -10.74 -4.75
CA GLY A 52 19.94 -9.46 -5.14
C GLY A 52 20.91 -8.96 -4.08
N PRO A 53 21.73 -7.94 -4.40
CA PRO A 53 22.61 -7.34 -3.41
C PRO A 53 21.78 -6.84 -2.23
N ASP A 54 22.15 -7.27 -1.03
CA ASP A 54 21.54 -6.72 0.17
C ASP A 54 22.06 -5.28 0.41
N LEU A 55 21.49 -4.61 1.42
CA LEU A 55 21.93 -3.26 1.77
C LEU A 55 23.43 -3.17 2.08
N GLY A 56 24.04 -4.26 2.59
CA GLY A 56 25.47 -4.35 2.86
C GLY A 56 26.30 -4.47 1.58
N ASP A 57 25.82 -5.18 0.57
CA ASP A 57 26.47 -5.26 -0.74
C ASP A 57 26.45 -3.93 -1.49
N VAL A 58 25.34 -3.19 -1.39
CA VAL A 58 25.24 -1.82 -1.94
C VAL A 58 26.20 -0.88 -1.21
N ALA A 59 26.32 -0.99 0.11
CA ALA A 59 27.23 -0.15 0.89
C ALA A 59 28.70 -0.33 0.47
N LYS A 60 29.15 -1.59 0.28
CA LYS A 60 30.52 -1.90 -0.16
C LYS A 60 30.86 -1.34 -1.54
N LEU A 61 29.88 -1.22 -2.43
CA LEU A 61 30.06 -0.70 -3.79
C LEU A 61 30.29 0.82 -3.81
N ILE A 62 29.80 1.55 -2.80
CA ILE A 62 29.94 3.01 -2.69
C ILE A 62 31.29 3.36 -2.01
N GLU A 63 31.86 2.43 -1.24
CA GLU A 63 33.15 2.58 -0.57
C GLU A 63 34.37 2.25 -1.46
N SER A 64 34.14 1.70 -2.67
CA SER A 64 35.17 1.35 -3.66
C SER A 64 35.33 2.41 -4.75
#